data_AF-H2NHU1-F1
#
_entry.id   AF-H2NHU1-F1
#
_cell.length_a   1.000
_cell.length_b   1.000
_cell.length_c   1.000
_cell.angle_alpha   90.00
_cell.angle_beta   90.00
_cell.angle_gamma   90.00
#
_symmetry.space_group_name_H-M   'P 1'
#
loop_
_entity.id
_entity.type
_entity.pdbx_description
1 polymer ?
#
loop_
_entity_poly.entity_id
_entity_poly.type
_entity_poly.pdbx_seq_one_letter_code
_entity_poly.pdbx_strand_id
1 'polypeptide(L)'
;MSFVLSRMAACGGTCKNKVTVSKPVWDFLSKETPARLARLREEHRVSILIDGETSDICEGCITRAQQKRPCPMCGRFYGQLVGNQPQNGRMLVSKDATLLLPSYEKYGTIVIQYVFPPGVQGAEHPNPGVRYPGTTRVAYLPDCPEGNKVLTLFRKAFDQRLTFTIGTSMTTGRPNVITWNDIHHKTSCTGGPQLFGYPDPTYLTRVQEELRAKGITDD
;
A
#
# COMPACT_ATOMS: atom_id res chain seq x y z
N MET A 1 8.81 5.01 -33.31
CA MET A 1 9.07 3.81 -34.12
C MET A 1 8.15 2.70 -33.63
N SER A 2 7.18 2.32 -34.45
CA SER A 2 6.26 1.20 -34.17
C SER A 2 6.81 -0.03 -34.86
N PHE A 3 7.02 -1.13 -34.13
CA PHE A 3 7.50 -2.38 -34.71
C PHE A 3 6.30 -3.22 -35.15
N VAL A 4 6.25 -3.54 -36.44
CA VAL A 4 5.22 -4.39 -37.05
C VAL A 4 5.76 -5.81 -37.11
N LEU A 5 5.11 -6.73 -36.39
CA LEU A 5 5.28 -8.15 -36.64
C LEU A 5 4.54 -8.49 -37.93
N SER A 6 5.29 -8.85 -38.97
CA SER A 6 4.76 -9.46 -40.18
C SER A 6 5.48 -10.77 -40.40
N ARG A 7 4.71 -11.86 -40.49
CA ARG A 7 5.16 -13.11 -41.11
C ARG A 7 4.04 -13.61 -42.00
N MET A 8 4.35 -13.83 -43.28
CA MET A 8 3.43 -14.43 -44.23
C MET A 8 3.42 -15.96 -44.07
N ALA A 9 2.19 -16.49 -43.99
CA ALA A 9 1.63 -17.73 -44.52
C ALA A 9 2.40 -19.07 -44.42
N ALA A 10 1.78 -20.03 -43.72
CA ALA A 10 1.26 -21.25 -44.34
C ALA A 10 0.25 -21.95 -43.41
N CYS A 11 -1.00 -21.48 -43.41
CA CYS A 11 -2.26 -22.24 -43.26
C CYS A 11 -3.40 -21.24 -43.05
N GLY A 12 -4.46 -21.39 -43.84
CA GLY A 12 -5.48 -20.36 -44.09
C GLY A 12 -6.29 -19.98 -42.86
N GLY A 13 -6.32 -18.68 -42.56
CA GLY A 13 -7.21 -18.12 -41.54
C GLY A 13 -6.92 -16.63 -41.36
N THR A 14 -7.78 -15.78 -41.90
CA THR A 14 -7.71 -14.32 -41.71
C THR A 14 -8.22 -13.95 -40.31
N CYS A 15 -7.32 -13.77 -39.35
CA CYS A 15 -7.62 -13.05 -38.10
C CYS A 15 -6.44 -12.15 -37.71
N LYS A 16 -6.54 -10.87 -38.06
CA LYS A 16 -5.58 -9.82 -37.67
C LYS A 16 -6.04 -9.19 -36.35
N ASN A 17 -5.80 -9.84 -35.22
CA ASN A 17 -5.96 -9.20 -33.91
C ASN A 17 -4.59 -8.69 -33.45
N LYS A 18 -4.32 -7.41 -33.68
CA LYS A 18 -3.13 -6.72 -33.17
C LYS A 18 -3.41 -6.23 -31.76
N VAL A 19 -2.76 -6.82 -30.77
CA VAL A 19 -2.73 -6.29 -29.40
C VAL A 19 -1.49 -5.40 -29.24
N THR A 20 -1.71 -4.16 -28.83
CA THR A 20 -0.61 -3.23 -28.54
C THR A 20 -0.28 -3.32 -27.06
N VAL A 21 0.91 -3.81 -26.73
CA VAL A 21 1.44 -3.78 -25.35
C VAL A 21 2.52 -2.71 -25.23
N SER A 22 2.69 -2.18 -24.02
CA SER A 22 3.75 -1.22 -23.74
C SER A 22 5.13 -1.86 -23.95
N LYS A 23 6.10 -1.08 -24.42
CA LYS A 23 7.48 -1.54 -24.68
C LYS A 23 8.13 -2.27 -23.48
N PRO A 24 7.94 -1.84 -22.22
CA PRO A 24 8.47 -2.57 -21.07
C PRO A 24 7.89 -3.97 -20.90
N VAL A 25 6.59 -4.14 -21.16
CA VAL A 25 5.92 -5.46 -21.09
C VAL A 25 6.45 -6.37 -22.19
N TRP A 26 6.67 -5.82 -23.39
CA TRP A 26 7.27 -6.55 -24.50
C TRP A 26 8.70 -7.01 -24.19
N ASP A 27 9.53 -6.11 -23.65
CA ASP A 27 10.93 -6.41 -23.31
C ASP A 27 11.03 -7.47 -22.19
N PHE A 28 10.10 -7.48 -21.23
CA PHE A 28 10.04 -8.50 -20.19
C PHE A 28 9.68 -9.88 -20.75
N LEU A 29 8.60 -9.96 -21.54
CA LEU A 29 8.14 -11.24 -22.10
C LEU A 29 9.16 -11.85 -23.06
N SER A 30 9.92 -11.02 -23.78
CA SER A 30 10.88 -11.47 -24.79
C SER A 30 12.27 -11.81 -24.24
N LYS A 31 12.61 -11.39 -23.02
CA LYS A 31 13.93 -11.61 -22.40
C LYS A 31 13.94 -12.67 -21.29
N GLU A 32 12.78 -13.14 -20.86
CA GLU A 32 12.67 -14.14 -19.79
C GLU A 32 12.59 -15.57 -20.29
N THR A 33 13.02 -16.52 -19.46
CA THR A 33 13.07 -17.94 -19.84
C THR A 33 11.69 -18.61 -19.74
N PRO A 34 11.38 -19.58 -20.62
CA PRO A 34 10.08 -20.27 -20.61
C PRO A 34 9.73 -20.90 -19.25
N ALA A 35 10.72 -21.45 -18.54
CA ALA A 35 10.54 -22.04 -17.21
C ALA A 35 10.10 -21.01 -16.16
N ARG A 36 10.62 -19.78 -16.23
CA ARG A 36 10.25 -18.71 -15.30
C ARG A 36 8.84 -18.20 -15.56
N LEU A 37 8.46 -18.10 -16.84
CA LEU A 37 7.12 -17.70 -17.25
C LEU A 37 6.07 -18.77 -16.87
N ALA A 38 6.42 -20.06 -16.96
CA ALA A 38 5.57 -21.17 -16.50
C ALA A 38 5.32 -21.14 -14.99
N ARG A 39 6.34 -20.86 -14.19
CA ARG A 39 6.19 -20.68 -12.72
C ARG A 39 5.28 -19.51 -12.37
N LEU A 40 5.44 -18.37 -13.05
CA LEU A 40 4.60 -17.18 -12.84
C LEU A 40 3.12 -17.45 -13.16
N ARG A 41 2.84 -18.26 -14.20
CA ARG A 41 1.48 -18.72 -14.55
C ARG A 41 0.85 -19.53 -13.43
N GLU A 42 1.59 -20.48 -12.87
CA GLU A 42 1.10 -21.38 -11.81
C GLU A 42 0.90 -20.64 -10.47
N GLU A 43 1.85 -19.78 -10.11
CA GLU A 43 1.85 -19.06 -8.83
C GLU A 43 0.76 -17.98 -8.74
N HIS A 44 0.41 -17.34 -9.86
CA HIS A 44 -0.50 -16.20 -9.87
C HIS A 44 -1.85 -16.48 -10.55
N ARG A 45 -2.11 -17.73 -10.96
CA ARG A 45 -3.32 -18.12 -11.73
C ARG A 45 -3.57 -17.20 -12.94
N VAL A 46 -2.50 -16.71 -13.55
CA VAL A 46 -2.56 -15.85 -14.73
C VAL A 46 -2.37 -16.72 -15.95
N SER A 47 -3.31 -16.68 -16.89
CA SER A 47 -3.20 -17.40 -18.16
C SER A 47 -2.10 -16.78 -19.02
N ILE A 48 -0.89 -17.33 -18.98
CA ILE A 48 0.21 -16.97 -19.89
C ILE A 48 0.45 -18.17 -20.80
N LEU A 49 -0.04 -18.09 -22.03
CA LEU A 49 0.22 -19.06 -23.09
C LEU A 49 1.36 -18.52 -23.96
N ILE A 50 2.42 -19.31 -24.14
CA ILE A 50 3.55 -19.00 -25.02
C ILE A 50 3.56 -20.01 -26.15
N ASP A 51 2.41 -20.19 -26.78
CA ASP A 51 2.29 -20.88 -28.05
C ASP A 51 1.40 -19.96 -28.89
N GLY A 52 1.77 -19.70 -30.13
CA GLY A 52 1.24 -18.62 -30.97
C GLY A 52 -0.25 -18.65 -31.31
N GLU A 53 -1.10 -19.32 -30.53
CA GLU A 53 -2.55 -19.35 -30.68
C GLU A 53 -3.24 -19.15 -29.32
N THR A 54 -4.17 -18.20 -29.31
CA THR A 54 -5.16 -17.83 -28.28
C THR A 54 -4.80 -16.72 -27.27
N SER A 55 -5.61 -15.67 -27.43
CA SER A 55 -5.75 -14.41 -26.72
C SER A 55 -6.39 -14.58 -25.35
N ASP A 56 -5.77 -13.97 -24.33
CA ASP A 56 -6.38 -12.93 -23.47
C ASP A 56 -5.60 -12.82 -22.15
N ILE A 57 -4.57 -11.97 -22.12
CA ILE A 57 -4.25 -11.28 -20.87
C ILE A 57 -5.19 -10.08 -20.83
N CYS A 58 -6.36 -10.25 -20.20
CA CYS A 58 -7.26 -9.11 -20.07
C CYS A 58 -6.52 -8.00 -19.34
N GLU A 59 -6.70 -6.75 -19.78
CA GLU A 59 -6.14 -5.56 -19.13
C GLU A 59 -6.38 -5.63 -17.61
N GLY A 60 -7.59 -6.06 -17.21
CA GLY A 60 -7.96 -6.28 -15.82
C GLY A 60 -7.08 -7.28 -15.03
N CYS A 61 -6.40 -8.23 -15.65
CA CYS A 61 -5.46 -9.14 -14.96
C CYS A 61 -4.11 -8.46 -14.67
N ILE A 62 -3.62 -7.61 -15.58
CA ILE A 62 -2.45 -6.75 -15.33
C ILE A 62 -2.81 -5.68 -14.29
N THR A 63 -3.99 -5.05 -14.42
CA THR A 63 -4.48 -4.08 -13.43
C THR A 63 -4.64 -4.73 -12.05
N ARG A 64 -5.20 -5.93 -11.95
CA ARG A 64 -5.34 -6.66 -10.67
C ARG A 64 -4.01 -7.10 -10.07
N ALA A 65 -3.03 -7.51 -10.89
CA ALA A 65 -1.70 -7.89 -10.41
C ALA A 65 -0.86 -6.67 -9.96
N GLN A 66 -1.05 -5.51 -10.59
CA GLN A 66 -0.35 -4.27 -10.26
C GLN A 66 -1.02 -3.42 -9.17
N GLN A 67 -2.31 -3.61 -8.90
CA GLN A 67 -3.05 -2.86 -7.85
C GLN A 67 -2.53 -3.08 -6.43
N LYS A 68 -1.73 -4.13 -6.19
CA LYS A 68 -1.26 -4.49 -4.83
C LYS A 68 0.26 -4.50 -4.66
N ARG A 69 1.04 -4.36 -5.73
CA ARG A 69 2.50 -4.47 -5.68
C ARG A 69 3.18 -3.41 -6.54
N PRO A 70 4.27 -2.79 -6.05
CA PRO A 70 5.03 -1.86 -6.85
C PRO A 70 5.65 -2.57 -8.06
N CYS A 71 5.79 -1.86 -9.17
CA CYS A 71 6.45 -2.35 -10.37
C CYS A 71 7.84 -2.91 -10.01
N PRO A 72 8.15 -4.19 -10.29
CA PRO A 72 9.44 -4.77 -9.94
C PRO A 72 10.61 -4.14 -10.69
N MET A 73 10.35 -3.39 -11.77
CA MET A 73 11.36 -2.71 -12.58
C MET A 73 11.68 -1.30 -12.12
N CYS A 74 10.72 -0.58 -11.54
CA CYS A 74 10.88 0.85 -11.22
C CYS A 74 10.30 1.28 -9.86
N GLY A 75 9.71 0.36 -9.11
CA GLY A 75 9.10 0.64 -7.80
C GLY A 75 7.77 1.40 -7.85
N ARG A 76 7.28 1.80 -9.03
CA ARG A 76 6.05 2.58 -9.17
C ARG A 76 4.79 1.73 -8.98
N PHE A 77 3.84 2.22 -8.18
CA PHE A 77 2.50 1.62 -8.09
C PHE A 77 1.64 2.05 -9.29
N TYR A 78 0.94 1.10 -9.92
CA TYR A 78 -0.05 1.39 -10.97
C TYR A 78 -1.45 1.19 -10.39
N GLY A 79 -2.20 2.28 -10.24
CA GLY A 79 -3.46 2.33 -9.51
C GLY A 79 -3.29 2.73 -8.04
N GLN A 80 -4.39 3.01 -7.37
CA GLN A 80 -4.40 3.39 -5.96
C GLN A 80 -4.32 2.14 -5.08
N LEU A 81 -3.28 2.04 -4.25
CA LEU A 81 -3.16 0.94 -3.29
C LEU A 81 -4.22 1.14 -2.20
N VAL A 82 -5.15 0.21 -2.08
CA VAL A 82 -6.17 0.23 -1.01
C VAL A 82 -5.92 -0.93 -0.06
N GLY A 83 -5.76 -0.62 1.22
CA GLY A 83 -5.57 -1.62 2.27
C GLY A 83 -6.87 -2.21 2.80
N ASN A 84 -6.77 -2.96 3.89
CA ASN A 84 -7.88 -3.64 4.55
C ASN A 84 -8.13 -3.09 5.97
N GLN A 85 -7.77 -1.85 6.27
CA GLN A 85 -8.26 -1.15 7.47
C GLN A 85 -9.80 -1.20 7.52
N PRO A 86 -10.44 -1.46 8.68
CA PRO A 86 -11.89 -1.40 8.78
C PRO A 86 -12.48 -0.02 8.39
N GLN A 87 -13.54 0.00 7.59
CA GLN A 87 -14.10 1.24 7.03
C GLN A 87 -14.85 2.09 8.06
N ASN A 88 -15.26 1.51 9.18
CA ASN A 88 -15.97 2.18 10.27
C ASN A 88 -15.03 2.97 11.20
N GLY A 89 -13.74 3.03 10.90
CA GLY A 89 -12.76 3.84 11.61
C GLY A 89 -12.94 5.33 11.38
N ARG A 90 -12.58 6.13 12.38
CA ARG A 90 -12.52 7.60 12.29
C ARG A 90 -11.13 8.09 12.65
N MET A 91 -10.65 9.09 11.92
CA MET A 91 -9.44 9.84 12.22
C MET A 91 -9.85 11.27 12.62
N LEU A 92 -9.61 11.62 13.88
CA LEU A 92 -9.89 12.94 14.45
C LEU A 92 -8.57 13.66 14.68
N VAL A 93 -8.52 14.94 14.34
CA VAL A 93 -7.30 15.75 14.45
C VAL A 93 -7.61 16.98 15.26
N SER A 94 -6.82 17.23 16.29
CA SER A 94 -6.81 18.49 17.04
C SER A 94 -5.39 19.04 17.13
N LYS A 95 -5.27 20.30 17.52
CA LYS A 95 -4.00 20.99 17.75
C LYS A 95 -3.99 21.51 19.18
N ASP A 96 -2.91 21.28 19.88
CA ASP A 96 -2.67 21.70 21.25
C ASP A 96 -1.40 22.56 21.30
N ALA A 97 -1.57 23.86 21.56
CA ALA A 97 -0.45 24.80 21.64
C ALA A 97 0.31 24.72 22.97
N THR A 98 -0.24 24.05 23.98
CA THR A 98 0.34 23.92 25.32
C THR A 98 1.18 22.65 25.48
N LEU A 99 0.87 21.62 24.69
CA LEU A 99 1.65 20.40 24.61
C LEU A 99 2.86 20.62 23.70
N LEU A 100 4.06 20.54 24.27
CA LEU A 100 5.32 20.74 23.55
C LEU A 100 6.06 19.40 23.41
N LEU A 101 6.43 19.05 22.18
CA LEU A 101 7.25 17.87 21.92
C LEU A 101 8.73 18.21 22.06
N PRO A 102 9.55 17.35 22.70
CA PRO A 102 10.99 17.49 22.74
C PRO A 102 11.58 17.72 21.34
N SER A 103 12.45 18.74 21.20
CA SER A 103 13.05 19.23 19.95
C SER A 103 12.13 20.04 19.01
N TYR A 104 10.88 20.29 19.41
CA TYR A 104 9.91 21.08 18.66
C TYR A 104 9.20 22.12 19.53
N GLU A 105 9.83 22.58 20.61
CA GLU A 105 9.24 23.42 21.66
C GLU A 105 8.75 24.79 21.15
N LYS A 106 9.24 25.23 19.98
CA LYS A 106 8.76 26.45 19.30
C LYS A 106 7.42 26.28 18.57
N TYR A 107 6.89 25.06 18.52
CA TYR A 107 5.64 24.70 17.87
C TYR A 107 4.67 24.06 18.86
N GLY A 108 3.37 24.07 18.53
CA GLY A 108 2.39 23.24 19.21
C GLY A 108 2.50 21.77 18.80
N THR A 109 1.54 20.96 19.24
CA THR A 109 1.42 19.54 18.90
C THR A 109 0.12 19.27 18.19
N ILE A 110 0.18 18.54 17.08
CA ILE A 110 -0.96 17.92 16.42
C ILE A 110 -1.25 16.60 17.13
N VAL A 111 -2.47 16.44 17.63
CA VAL A 111 -2.96 15.21 18.25
C VAL A 111 -3.89 14.51 17.26
N ILE A 112 -3.58 13.26 16.93
CA ILE A 112 -4.33 12.44 15.98
C ILE A 112 -4.94 11.29 16.77
N GLN A 113 -6.27 11.24 16.82
CA GLN A 113 -7.01 10.16 17.46
C GLN A 113 -7.67 9.28 16.41
N TYR A 114 -7.31 8.00 16.41
CA TYR A 114 -7.97 6.97 15.62
C TYR A 114 -8.94 6.20 16.49
N VAL A 115 -10.20 6.11 16.06
CA VAL A 115 -11.27 5.41 16.79
C VAL A 115 -11.91 4.39 15.87
N PHE A 116 -11.87 3.12 16.28
CA PHE A 116 -12.53 2.01 15.60
C PHE A 116 -13.51 1.32 16.54
N PRO A 117 -14.80 1.22 16.19
CA PRO A 117 -15.73 0.37 16.92
C PRO A 117 -15.46 -1.12 16.65
N PRO A 118 -15.96 -2.03 17.51
CA PRO A 118 -15.90 -3.47 17.22
C PRO A 118 -16.69 -3.81 15.95
N GLY A 119 -16.33 -4.92 15.32
CA GLY A 119 -16.98 -5.34 14.08
C GLY A 119 -16.74 -6.79 13.72
N VAL A 120 -17.08 -7.12 12.48
CA VAL A 120 -16.91 -8.45 11.89
C VAL A 120 -16.00 -8.34 10.67
N GLN A 121 -15.07 -9.27 10.54
CA GLN A 121 -14.15 -9.35 9.41
C GLN A 121 -14.91 -9.56 8.10
N GLY A 122 -14.76 -8.61 7.17
CA GLY A 122 -15.17 -8.75 5.78
C GLY A 122 -14.29 -9.72 4.98
N ALA A 123 -14.63 -9.92 3.70
CA ALA A 123 -13.97 -10.86 2.80
C ALA A 123 -12.47 -10.53 2.53
N GLU A 124 -12.05 -9.29 2.79
CA GLU A 124 -10.67 -8.81 2.60
C GLU A 124 -9.76 -9.07 3.81
N HIS A 125 -10.31 -9.55 4.92
CA HIS A 125 -9.56 -9.79 6.16
C HIS A 125 -9.16 -11.26 6.31
N PRO A 126 -8.21 -11.59 7.22
CA PRO A 126 -7.68 -12.95 7.34
C PRO A 126 -8.71 -14.03 7.65
N ASN A 127 -9.73 -13.72 8.45
CA ASN A 127 -10.75 -14.67 8.90
C ASN A 127 -12.16 -14.08 8.70
N PRO A 128 -12.72 -14.09 7.48
CA PRO A 128 -14.05 -13.54 7.20
C PRO A 128 -15.14 -14.13 8.12
N GLY A 129 -16.04 -13.29 8.60
CA GLY A 129 -17.11 -13.65 9.55
C GLY A 129 -16.68 -13.68 11.01
N VAL A 130 -15.37 -13.64 11.32
CA VAL A 130 -14.88 -13.59 12.71
C VAL A 130 -14.94 -12.17 13.26
N ARG A 131 -15.35 -12.04 14.52
CA ARG A 131 -15.40 -10.73 15.20
C ARG A 131 -14.01 -10.20 15.54
N TYR A 132 -13.87 -8.88 15.53
CA TYR A 132 -12.72 -8.17 16.08
C TYR A 132 -13.19 -7.11 17.09
N PRO A 133 -12.41 -6.86 18.16
CA PRO A 133 -12.72 -5.80 19.12
C PRO A 133 -12.39 -4.42 18.53
N GLY A 134 -13.07 -3.39 19.03
CA GLY A 134 -12.74 -1.99 18.72
C GLY A 134 -11.41 -1.56 19.36
N THR A 135 -10.90 -0.42 18.93
CA THR A 135 -9.68 0.17 19.50
C THR A 135 -9.69 1.69 19.38
N THR A 136 -8.96 2.35 20.29
CA THR A 136 -8.64 3.76 20.20
C THR A 136 -7.14 3.92 20.31
N ARG A 137 -6.55 4.68 19.39
CA ARG A 137 -5.12 4.99 19.40
C ARG A 137 -4.90 6.49 19.23
N VAL A 138 -3.90 7.01 19.93
CA VAL A 138 -3.50 8.41 19.82
C VAL A 138 -2.08 8.47 19.29
N ALA A 139 -1.83 9.42 18.40
CA ALA A 139 -0.52 9.72 17.86
C ALA A 139 -0.27 11.24 17.87
N TYR A 140 1.02 11.59 17.85
CA TYR A 140 1.47 12.97 17.96
C TYR A 140 2.39 13.35 16.79
N LEU A 141 2.23 14.56 16.27
CA LEU A 141 3.16 15.21 15.36
C LEU A 141 3.44 16.63 15.84
N PRO A 142 4.62 17.20 15.60
CA PRO A 142 4.84 18.63 15.85
C PRO A 142 3.97 19.47 14.90
N ASP A 143 3.38 20.55 15.38
CA ASP A 143 2.64 21.52 14.56
C ASP A 143 3.58 22.48 13.82
N CYS A 144 4.51 21.90 13.06
CA CYS A 144 5.47 22.59 12.21
C CYS A 144 5.17 22.30 10.73
N PRO A 145 5.80 23.00 9.76
CA PRO A 145 5.56 22.76 8.34
C PRO A 145 5.74 21.29 7.94
N GLU A 146 6.78 20.63 8.42
CA GLU A 146 7.05 19.23 8.10
C GLU A 146 6.08 18.26 8.80
N GLY A 147 5.68 18.54 10.04
CA GLY A 147 4.66 17.74 10.72
C GLY A 147 3.28 17.86 10.06
N ASN A 148 2.90 19.05 9.58
CA ASN A 148 1.66 19.22 8.82
C ASN A 148 1.70 18.51 7.45
N LYS A 149 2.89 18.42 6.83
CA LYS A 149 3.09 17.60 5.64
C LYS A 149 2.83 16.11 5.93
N VAL A 150 3.43 15.58 7.00
CA VAL A 150 3.20 14.19 7.43
C VAL A 150 1.73 13.96 7.78
N LEU A 151 1.05 14.91 8.42
CA LEU A 151 -0.39 14.82 8.69
C LEU A 151 -1.23 14.64 7.41
N THR A 152 -0.92 15.39 6.36
CA THR A 152 -1.60 15.25 5.06
C THR A 152 -1.41 13.85 4.48
N LEU A 153 -0.19 13.31 4.55
CA LEU A 153 0.10 11.95 4.09
C LEU A 153 -0.59 10.89 4.98
N PHE A 154 -0.68 11.09 6.28
CA PHE A 154 -1.45 10.22 7.18
C PHE A 154 -2.93 10.19 6.85
N ARG A 155 -3.53 11.34 6.52
CA ARG A 155 -4.92 11.38 6.02
C ARG A 155 -5.05 10.57 4.73
N LYS A 156 -4.17 10.79 3.75
CA LYS A 156 -4.17 10.04 2.48
C LYS A 156 -4.01 8.53 2.71
N ALA A 157 -3.13 8.11 3.61
CA ALA A 157 -2.96 6.70 3.98
C ALA A 157 -4.20 6.13 4.68
N PHE A 158 -4.84 6.89 5.56
CA PHE A 158 -6.05 6.48 6.27
C PHE A 158 -7.24 6.33 5.31
N ASP A 159 -7.43 7.29 4.41
CA ASP A 159 -8.47 7.27 3.37
C ASP A 159 -8.27 6.08 2.41
N GLN A 160 -7.02 5.74 2.13
CA GLN A 160 -6.64 4.54 1.36
C GLN A 160 -6.64 3.25 2.18
N ARG A 161 -7.11 3.27 3.43
CA ARG A 161 -7.21 2.10 4.31
C ARG A 161 -5.86 1.42 4.60
N LEU A 162 -4.76 2.17 4.58
CA LEU A 162 -3.39 1.67 4.75
C LEU A 162 -2.81 1.87 6.15
N THR A 163 -3.42 2.69 7.01
CA THR A 163 -2.88 3.00 8.35
C THR A 163 -2.98 1.81 9.31
N PHE A 164 -4.08 1.06 9.21
CA PHE A 164 -4.37 -0.11 10.04
C PHE A 164 -4.67 -1.35 9.20
N THR A 165 -4.66 -2.50 9.87
CA THR A 165 -5.11 -3.78 9.32
C THR A 165 -5.77 -4.61 10.43
N ILE A 166 -6.37 -5.74 10.06
CA ILE A 166 -6.74 -6.79 11.03
C ILE A 166 -5.70 -7.90 10.95
N GLY A 167 -5.12 -8.22 12.10
CA GLY A 167 -4.09 -9.24 12.20
C GLY A 167 -3.82 -9.67 13.63
N THR A 168 -2.58 -10.06 13.88
CA THR A 168 -2.09 -10.47 15.19
C THR A 168 -1.32 -9.33 15.82
N SER A 169 -1.69 -8.95 17.04
CA SER A 169 -0.96 -7.95 17.83
C SER A 169 0.46 -8.44 18.12
N MET A 170 1.47 -7.68 17.70
CA MET A 170 2.87 -8.00 17.96
C MET A 170 3.22 -7.97 19.45
N THR A 171 2.54 -7.13 20.23
CA THR A 171 2.85 -6.97 21.67
C THR A 171 2.16 -8.00 22.55
N THR A 172 0.96 -8.45 22.16
CA THR A 172 0.14 -9.34 23.00
C THR A 172 -0.08 -10.73 22.39
N GLY A 173 0.35 -10.96 21.15
CA GLY A 173 0.09 -12.20 20.40
C GLY A 173 -1.38 -12.44 20.06
N ARG A 174 -2.27 -11.48 20.36
CA ARG A 174 -3.72 -11.67 20.19
C ARG A 174 -4.09 -11.60 18.70
N PRO A 175 -4.71 -12.63 18.11
CA PRO A 175 -5.17 -12.61 16.72
C PRO A 175 -6.51 -11.87 16.59
N ASN A 176 -6.91 -11.58 15.35
CA ASN A 176 -8.21 -10.97 15.00
C ASN A 176 -8.44 -9.61 15.66
N VAL A 177 -7.40 -8.77 15.71
CA VAL A 177 -7.48 -7.41 16.27
C VAL A 177 -6.98 -6.38 15.27
N ILE A 178 -7.39 -5.13 15.48
CA ILE A 178 -6.93 -3.99 14.69
C ILE A 178 -5.50 -3.64 15.12
N THR A 179 -4.56 -3.68 14.18
CA THR A 179 -3.14 -3.39 14.38
C THR A 179 -2.65 -2.30 13.43
N TRP A 180 -1.53 -1.64 13.76
CA TRP A 180 -0.82 -0.80 12.81
C TRP A 180 -0.41 -1.61 11.58
N ASN A 181 -0.30 -0.95 10.42
CA ASN A 181 0.07 -1.58 9.16
C ASN A 181 1.34 -0.90 8.59
N ASP A 182 2.46 -1.08 9.28
CA ASP A 182 3.82 -0.60 8.92
C ASP A 182 3.94 0.89 8.58
N ILE A 183 3.13 1.74 9.21
CA ILE A 183 3.30 3.19 9.20
C ILE A 183 3.49 3.62 10.66
N HIS A 184 4.72 3.97 11.03
CA HIS A 184 5.05 4.23 12.42
C HIS A 184 4.45 5.55 12.89
N HIS A 185 3.68 5.47 13.96
CA HIS A 185 3.11 6.61 14.66
C HIS A 185 3.84 6.83 15.97
N LYS A 186 4.00 8.09 16.37
CA LYS A 186 4.48 8.43 17.71
C LYS A 186 3.33 8.40 18.69
N THR A 187 3.25 7.37 19.51
CA THR A 187 2.18 7.15 20.50
C THR A 187 2.52 7.70 21.88
N SER A 188 3.72 8.27 22.06
CA SER A 188 4.15 8.95 23.27
C SER A 188 4.74 10.32 22.92
N CYS A 189 4.55 11.31 23.79
CA CYS A 189 5.22 12.62 23.64
C CYS A 189 6.67 12.59 24.13
N THR A 190 7.08 11.55 24.87
CA THR A 190 8.38 11.46 25.53
C THR A 190 8.96 10.03 25.43
N GLY A 191 10.20 9.83 25.90
CA GLY A 191 10.82 8.51 25.97
C GLY A 191 11.56 8.07 24.71
N GLY A 192 11.66 8.95 23.70
CA GLY A 192 12.41 8.71 22.48
C GLY A 192 11.89 7.54 21.63
N PRO A 193 12.68 7.08 20.64
CA PRO A 193 12.24 6.05 19.69
C PRO A 193 11.82 4.74 20.35
N GLN A 194 12.49 4.35 21.44
CA GLN A 194 12.25 3.09 22.15
C GLN A 194 10.87 3.01 22.81
N LEU A 195 10.31 4.15 23.19
CA LEU A 195 8.95 4.25 23.74
C LEU A 195 7.96 4.82 22.72
N PHE A 196 8.28 4.75 21.43
CA PHE A 196 7.48 5.29 20.34
C PHE A 196 7.17 6.78 20.54
N GLY A 197 8.11 7.54 21.10
CA GLY A 197 7.93 8.95 21.41
C GLY A 197 9.08 9.85 20.97
N TYR A 198 9.12 11.05 21.55
CA TYR A 198 10.10 12.09 21.25
C TYR A 198 11.12 12.23 22.40
N PRO A 199 12.31 12.81 22.16
CA PRO A 199 12.82 13.28 20.87
C PRO A 199 13.16 12.12 19.94
N ASP A 200 12.90 12.29 18.64
CA ASP A 200 13.34 11.39 17.57
C ASP A 200 13.60 12.23 16.31
N PRO A 201 14.85 12.69 16.11
CA PRO A 201 15.17 13.64 15.05
C PRO A 201 15.03 13.07 13.64
N THR A 202 14.99 11.74 13.47
CA THR A 202 14.88 11.10 12.15
C THR A 202 13.45 10.68 11.82
N TYR A 203 12.51 10.82 12.77
CA TYR A 203 11.16 10.29 12.63
C TYR A 203 10.40 10.82 11.41
N LEU A 204 10.35 12.15 11.23
CA LEU A 204 9.55 12.75 10.15
C LEU A 204 10.06 12.34 8.76
N THR A 205 11.37 12.21 8.58
CA THR A 205 11.97 11.69 7.35
C THR A 205 11.60 10.23 7.13
N ARG A 206 11.83 9.38 8.14
CA ARG A 206 11.61 7.94 8.05
C ARG A 206 10.14 7.60 7.80
N VAL A 207 9.21 8.27 8.44
CA VAL A 207 7.78 7.99 8.23
C VAL A 207 7.32 8.42 6.83
N GLN A 208 7.88 9.49 6.25
CA GLN A 208 7.64 9.83 4.84
C GLN A 208 8.15 8.75 3.89
N GLU A 209 9.26 8.08 4.21
CA GLU A 209 9.78 6.94 3.43
C GLU A 209 8.87 5.72 3.55
N GLU A 210 8.39 5.39 4.75
CA GLU A 210 7.42 4.32 4.99
C GLU A 210 6.11 4.54 4.21
N LEU A 211 5.60 5.78 4.22
CA LEU A 211 4.44 6.19 3.45
C LEU A 211 4.67 6.07 1.94
N ARG A 212 5.83 6.54 1.45
CA ARG A 212 6.22 6.41 0.04
C ARG A 212 6.33 4.95 -0.40
N ALA A 213 6.87 4.08 0.45
CA ALA A 213 6.96 2.65 0.19
C ALA A 213 5.57 1.99 0.07
N LYS A 214 4.54 2.60 0.65
CA LYS A 214 3.13 2.22 0.50
C LYS A 214 2.38 2.99 -0.59
N GLY A 215 3.10 3.71 -1.46
CA GLY A 215 2.51 4.47 -2.57
C GLY A 215 1.82 5.76 -2.14
N ILE A 216 2.06 6.25 -0.92
CA ILE A 216 1.52 7.51 -0.41
C ILE A 216 2.57 8.62 -0.60
N THR A 217 2.35 9.45 -1.61
CA THR A 217 3.18 10.64 -1.92
C THR A 217 2.34 11.91 -1.93
N ASP A 218 2.98 13.07 -2.03
CA ASP A 218 2.32 14.39 -2.10
C ASP A 218 1.59 14.66 -3.44
N ASP A 219 1.79 13.78 -4.44
CA ASP A 219 1.32 13.94 -5.83
C ASP A 219 -0.17 13.61 -6.05
#